data_AF-A0A0M3J1Y9-F1
#
_entry.id   AF-A0A0M3J1Y9-F1
#
_cell.length_a   1.000
_cell.length_b   1.000
_cell.length_c   1.000
_cell.angle_alpha   90.00
_cell.angle_beta   90.00
_cell.angle_gamma   90.00
#
_symmetry.space_group_name_H-M   'P 1'
#
loop_
_entity.id
_entity.type
_entity.pdbx_description
1 polymer ?
#
loop_
_entity_poly.entity_id
_entity_poly.type
_entity_poly.pdbx_seq_one_letter_code
_entity_poly.pdbx_strand_id
1 'polypeptide(L)'
;LSAVELMRKRNEMIETAKQEISDIALNLLAQPQQQIDRLRVLIGLCKGERIHSLIRETVQKLAIASTVEVFVDIIPGYAIRPLSEEEKSQKMKKETKKLHDYENTLLNYYNKYLQVIEKNVTSEWICCLFHSFDCYSCVLFLILQFCSCNSNAF
;
A
#
# COMPACT_ATOMS: atom_id res chain seq x y z
N LEU A 1 -19.39 -27.25 14.45
CA LEU A 1 -19.23 -26.92 13.02
C LEU A 1 -18.62 -28.11 12.32
N SER A 2 -19.20 -28.53 11.20
CA SER A 2 -18.57 -29.45 10.25
C SER A 2 -17.31 -28.80 9.64
N ALA A 3 -16.34 -29.60 9.21
CA ALA A 3 -15.11 -29.10 8.58
C ALA A 3 -15.39 -28.19 7.37
N VAL A 4 -16.45 -28.51 6.60
CA VAL A 4 -16.89 -27.73 5.45
C VAL A 4 -17.39 -26.33 5.86
N GLU A 5 -18.15 -26.24 6.95
CA GLU A 5 -18.68 -24.97 7.44
C GLU A 5 -17.56 -24.05 7.93
N LEU A 6 -16.52 -24.62 8.54
CA LEU A 6 -15.36 -23.87 9.03
C LEU A 6 -14.55 -23.28 7.87
N MET A 7 -14.33 -24.07 6.81
CA MET A 7 -13.66 -23.60 5.59
C MET A 7 -14.46 -22.48 4.90
N ARG A 8 -15.79 -22.63 4.81
CA ARG A 8 -16.66 -21.60 4.24
C ARG A 8 -16.55 -20.29 4.99
N LYS A 9 -16.65 -20.33 6.32
CA LYS A 9 -16.52 -19.14 7.18
C LYS A 9 -15.16 -18.47 7.04
N ARG A 10 -14.06 -19.25 6.95
CA ARG A 10 -12.72 -18.71 6.69
C ARG A 10 -12.67 -17.94 5.37
N ASN A 11 -13.21 -18.52 4.30
CA ASN A 11 -13.21 -17.89 2.98
C ASN A 11 -14.05 -16.62 2.96
N GLU A 12 -15.25 -16.64 3.56
CA GLU A 12 -16.11 -15.45 3.70
C GLU A 12 -15.34 -14.29 4.35
N MET A 13 -14.59 -14.55 5.42
CA MET A 13 -13.80 -13.51 6.11
C MET A 13 -12.64 -12.99 5.25
N ILE A 14 -11.99 -13.85 4.46
CA ILE A 14 -10.94 -13.44 3.53
C ILE A 14 -11.51 -12.56 2.42
N GLU A 15 -12.67 -12.92 1.87
CA GLU A 15 -13.32 -12.14 0.81
C GLU A 15 -13.78 -10.76 1.33
N THR A 16 -14.32 -10.68 2.54
CA THR A 16 -14.62 -9.39 3.16
C THR A 16 -13.37 -8.51 3.31
N ALA A 17 -12.25 -9.10 3.75
CA ALA A 17 -11.00 -8.36 3.88
C ALA A 17 -10.44 -7.89 2.52
N LYS A 18 -10.56 -8.70 1.46
CA LYS A 18 -10.18 -8.30 0.10
C LYS A 18 -11.01 -7.12 -0.40
N GLN A 19 -12.32 -7.14 -0.16
CA GLN A 19 -13.21 -6.04 -0.52
C GLN A 19 -12.81 -4.76 0.21
N GLU A 20 -12.57 -4.83 1.53
CA GLU A 20 -12.12 -3.68 2.32
C GLU A 20 -10.78 -3.11 1.81
N ILE A 21 -9.79 -3.97 1.54
CA ILE A 21 -8.49 -3.55 0.98
C ILE A 21 -8.69 -2.87 -0.38
N SER A 22 -9.53 -3.45 -1.25
CA SER A 22 -9.80 -2.93 -2.60
C SER A 22 -10.48 -1.57 -2.54
N ASP A 23 -11.50 -1.41 -1.70
CA ASP A 23 -12.21 -0.16 -1.52
C ASP A 23 -11.27 0.95 -1.02
N ILE A 24 -10.40 0.63 -0.06
CA ILE A 24 -9.41 1.57 0.45
C ILE A 24 -8.42 1.98 -0.65
N ALA A 25 -7.87 1.00 -1.38
CA ALA A 25 -6.91 1.23 -2.45
C ALA A 25 -7.50 2.10 -3.57
N LEU A 26 -8.70 1.77 -4.07
CA LEU A 26 -9.37 2.52 -5.12
C LEU A 26 -9.65 3.98 -4.72
N ASN A 27 -10.10 4.21 -3.48
CA ASN A 27 -10.34 5.55 -2.98
C ASN A 27 -9.03 6.37 -2.86
N LEU A 28 -7.93 5.73 -2.47
CA LEU A 28 -6.61 6.36 -2.41
C LEU A 28 -6.10 6.74 -3.79
N LEU A 29 -6.22 5.83 -4.76
CA LEU A 29 -5.81 6.08 -6.15
C LEU A 29 -6.64 7.19 -6.81
N ALA A 30 -7.94 7.23 -6.53
CA ALA A 30 -8.83 8.25 -7.10
C ALA A 30 -8.53 9.67 -6.58
N GLN A 31 -8.29 9.82 -5.27
CA GLN A 31 -8.10 11.14 -4.64
C GLN A 31 -7.04 11.09 -3.52
N PRO A 32 -5.74 10.98 -3.87
CA PRO A 32 -4.68 10.72 -2.90
C PRO A 32 -4.53 11.85 -1.87
N GLN A 33 -4.66 13.11 -2.29
CA GLN A 33 -4.53 14.26 -1.39
C GLN A 33 -5.63 14.36 -0.33
N GLN A 34 -6.84 13.87 -0.64
CA GLN A 34 -7.98 13.93 0.28
C GLN A 34 -8.11 12.68 1.13
N GLN A 35 -7.67 11.53 0.61
CA GLN A 35 -7.86 10.24 1.26
C GLN A 35 -6.58 9.70 1.94
N ILE A 36 -5.50 10.49 2.01
CA ILE A 36 -4.19 10.06 2.54
C ILE A 36 -4.27 9.39 3.93
N ASP A 37 -5.20 9.80 4.78
CA ASP A 37 -5.39 9.21 6.11
C ASP A 37 -5.83 7.74 6.07
N ARG A 38 -6.44 7.29 4.97
CA ARG A 38 -6.80 5.88 4.79
C ARG A 38 -5.59 4.95 4.72
N LEU A 39 -4.40 5.46 4.35
CA LEU A 39 -3.16 4.67 4.43
C LEU A 39 -2.91 4.16 5.85
N ARG A 40 -3.39 4.86 6.89
CA ARG A 40 -3.32 4.36 8.26
C ARG A 40 -4.03 3.02 8.42
N VAL A 41 -5.23 2.91 7.85
CA VAL A 41 -6.04 1.68 7.92
C VAL A 41 -5.34 0.57 7.16
N LEU A 42 -4.85 0.85 5.96
CA LEU A 42 -4.14 -0.11 5.13
C LEU A 42 -2.86 -0.63 5.81
N ILE A 43 -2.09 0.26 6.44
CA ILE A 43 -0.91 -0.11 7.25
C ILE A 43 -1.30 -0.90 8.51
N GLY A 44 -2.44 -0.59 9.13
CA GLY A 44 -3.00 -1.38 10.22
C GLY A 44 -3.31 -2.82 9.80
N LEU A 45 -3.90 -2.99 8.62
CA LEU A 45 -4.14 -4.31 8.02
C LEU A 45 -2.83 -5.06 7.74
N CYS A 46 -1.77 -4.37 7.28
CA CYS A 46 -0.43 -4.96 7.12
C CYS A 46 0.16 -5.48 8.43
N LYS A 47 -0.13 -4.82 9.56
CA LYS A 47 0.25 -5.26 10.91
C LYS A 47 -0.66 -6.38 11.46
N GLY A 48 -1.73 -6.71 10.74
CA GLY A 48 -2.75 -7.65 11.17
C GLY A 48 -3.54 -7.13 12.36
N GLU A 49 -3.69 -5.81 12.49
CA GLU A 49 -4.55 -5.17 13.49
C GLU A 49 -6.01 -5.43 13.15
N ARG A 50 -6.85 -5.71 14.16
CA ARG A 50 -8.30 -5.93 14.01
C ARG A 50 -8.70 -7.09 13.09
N ILE A 51 -7.77 -7.99 12.76
CA ILE A 51 -8.04 -9.19 11.95
C ILE A 51 -8.05 -10.43 12.83
N HIS A 52 -9.00 -11.32 12.57
CA HIS A 52 -9.12 -12.60 13.26
C HIS A 52 -7.90 -13.50 13.00
N SER A 53 -7.40 -14.17 14.03
CA SER A 53 -6.18 -15.01 13.98
C SER A 53 -6.16 -16.00 12.82
N LEU A 54 -7.30 -16.66 12.54
CA LEU A 54 -7.48 -17.64 11.47
C LEU A 54 -7.12 -17.16 10.05
N ILE A 55 -7.22 -15.86 9.77
CA ILE A 55 -6.98 -15.29 8.44
C ILE A 55 -5.88 -14.22 8.44
N ARG A 56 -5.30 -13.95 9.62
CA ARG A 56 -4.39 -12.83 9.86
C ARG A 56 -3.22 -12.83 8.88
N GLU A 57 -2.53 -13.95 8.73
CA GLU A 57 -1.39 -14.05 7.81
C GLU A 57 -1.80 -13.82 6.35
N THR A 58 -2.93 -14.41 5.92
CA THR A 58 -3.42 -14.25 4.54
C THR A 58 -3.75 -12.79 4.25
N VAL A 59 -4.47 -12.11 5.15
CA VAL A 59 -4.84 -10.70 4.99
C VAL A 59 -3.61 -9.79 5.05
N GLN A 60 -2.65 -10.07 5.93
CA GLN A 60 -1.40 -9.30 5.99
C GLN A 60 -0.62 -9.38 4.67
N LYS A 61 -0.49 -10.58 4.07
CA LYS A 61 0.16 -10.75 2.76
C LYS A 61 -0.53 -9.94 1.67
N LEU A 62 -1.86 -10.03 1.61
CA LEU A 62 -2.68 -9.29 0.65
C LEU A 62 -2.53 -7.77 0.85
N ALA A 63 -2.67 -7.30 2.09
CA ALA A 63 -2.56 -5.88 2.41
C ALA A 63 -1.17 -5.33 2.07
N ILE A 64 -0.09 -6.05 2.41
CA ILE A 64 1.29 -5.63 2.11
C ILE A 64 1.48 -5.50 0.60
N ALA A 65 1.06 -6.49 -0.18
CA ALA A 65 1.17 -6.48 -1.64
C ALA A 65 0.37 -5.33 -2.26
N SER A 66 -0.90 -5.16 -1.89
CA SER A 66 -1.74 -4.07 -2.38
C SER A 66 -1.21 -2.68 -1.98
N THR A 67 -0.60 -2.57 -0.80
CA THR A 67 -0.02 -1.31 -0.32
C THR A 67 1.19 -0.88 -1.16
N VAL A 68 2.04 -1.82 -1.61
CA VAL A 68 3.15 -1.49 -2.53
C VAL A 68 2.61 -0.84 -3.79
N GLU A 69 1.60 -1.48 -4.41
CA GLU A 69 1.03 -1.00 -5.67
C GLU A 69 0.48 0.42 -5.53
N VAL A 70 -0.29 0.66 -4.47
CA VAL A 70 -0.82 2.00 -4.16
C VAL A 70 0.31 3.01 -3.98
N PHE A 71 1.41 2.64 -3.31
CA PHE A 71 2.55 3.55 -3.17
C PHE A 71 3.22 3.87 -4.51
N VAL A 72 3.38 2.89 -5.40
CA VAL A 72 3.98 3.11 -6.73
C VAL A 72 3.17 4.14 -7.54
N ASP A 73 1.84 4.08 -7.45
CA ASP A 73 0.95 5.00 -8.19
C ASP A 73 0.88 6.41 -7.58
N ILE A 74 0.93 6.54 -6.24
CA ILE A 74 0.77 7.85 -5.56
C ILE A 74 2.09 8.60 -5.33
N ILE A 75 3.24 7.90 -5.39
CA ILE A 75 4.54 8.54 -5.13
C ILE A 75 4.88 9.46 -6.31
N PRO A 76 5.19 10.74 -6.03
CA PRO A 76 5.62 11.66 -7.09
C PRO A 76 6.96 11.22 -7.68
N GLY A 77 7.14 11.40 -8.98
CA GLY A 77 8.40 11.11 -9.68
C GLY A 77 9.56 12.08 -9.38
N TYR A 78 9.40 13.00 -8.42
CA TYR A 78 10.42 13.93 -7.98
C TYR A 78 10.83 13.68 -6.52
N ALA A 79 12.06 14.07 -6.17
CA ALA A 79 12.53 13.94 -4.80
C ALA A 79 11.82 14.95 -3.88
N ILE A 80 11.20 14.46 -2.81
CA ILE A 80 10.57 15.31 -1.78
C ILE A 80 11.68 15.90 -0.90
N ARG A 81 11.88 17.22 -0.95
CA ARG A 81 12.91 17.93 -0.19
C ARG A 81 12.41 18.25 1.24
N PRO A 82 13.21 18.02 2.29
CA PRO A 82 12.89 18.52 3.62
C PRO A 82 13.00 20.06 3.67
N LEU A 83 12.01 20.73 4.27
CA LEU A 83 12.08 22.18 4.50
C LEU A 83 13.06 22.51 5.63
N SER A 84 13.83 23.59 5.43
CA SER A 84 14.68 24.14 6.49
C SER A 84 13.83 24.79 7.60
N GLU A 85 14.42 24.99 8.77
CA GLU A 85 13.72 25.59 9.92
C GLU A 85 13.28 27.03 9.62
N GLU A 86 14.05 27.77 8.81
CA GLU A 86 13.68 29.12 8.41
C GLU A 86 12.45 29.11 7.49
N GLU A 87 12.37 28.17 6.54
CA GLU A 87 11.24 28.04 5.60
C GLU A 87 9.93 27.63 6.29
N LYS A 88 10.01 26.82 7.35
CA LYS A 88 8.83 26.43 8.16
C LYS A 88 8.23 27.61 8.92
N SER A 89 9.05 28.59 9.30
CA SER A 89 8.61 29.80 10.00
C SER A 89 7.99 30.84 9.05
N GLN A 90 8.27 30.73 7.75
CA GLN A 90 7.75 31.64 6.74
C GLN A 90 6.30 31.31 6.36
N LYS A 91 5.52 32.35 6.09
CA LYS A 91 4.10 32.22 5.72
C LYS A 91 3.97 31.74 4.27
N MET A 92 3.85 30.42 4.10
CA MET A 92 3.57 29.80 2.80
C MET A 92 2.18 30.16 2.28
N LYS A 93 2.03 30.15 0.95
CA LYS A 93 0.71 30.22 0.30
C LYS A 93 -0.13 29.00 0.69
N LYS A 94 -1.45 29.18 0.76
CA LYS A 94 -2.41 28.15 1.22
C LYS A 94 -2.28 26.83 0.44
N GLU A 95 -2.08 26.90 -0.87
CA GLU A 95 -1.92 25.71 -1.73
C GLU A 95 -0.58 25.01 -1.49
N THR A 96 0.52 25.76 -1.45
CA THR A 96 1.86 25.22 -1.18
C THR A 96 1.93 24.53 0.18
N LYS A 97 1.26 25.10 1.19
CA LYS A 97 1.17 24.48 2.51
C LYS A 97 0.42 23.14 2.48
N LYS A 98 -0.72 23.07 1.78
CA LYS A 98 -1.49 21.83 1.67
C LYS A 98 -0.69 20.71 0.98
N LEU A 99 0.01 21.04 -0.10
CA LEU A 99 0.85 20.07 -0.81
C LEU A 99 1.97 19.55 0.09
N HIS A 100 2.65 20.46 0.78
CA HIS A 100 3.70 20.10 1.73
C HIS A 100 3.18 19.22 2.88
N ASP A 101 2.03 19.57 3.47
CA ASP A 101 1.43 18.77 4.55
C ASP A 101 1.07 17.36 4.06
N TYR A 102 0.58 17.24 2.82
CA TYR A 102 0.33 15.97 2.16
C TYR A 102 1.62 15.16 1.96
N GLU A 103 2.67 15.76 1.41
CA GLU A 103 3.97 15.09 1.19
C GLU A 103 4.61 14.57 2.48
N ASN A 104 4.59 15.38 3.55
CA ASN A 104 5.09 14.94 4.85
C ASN A 104 4.28 13.77 5.41
N THR A 105 2.96 13.82 5.23
CA THR A 105 2.06 12.75 5.66
C THR A 105 2.33 11.46 4.89
N LEU A 106 2.52 11.57 3.57
CA LEU A 106 2.88 10.46 2.69
C LEU A 106 4.21 9.81 3.12
N LEU A 107 5.25 10.62 3.35
CA LEU A 107 6.56 10.14 3.83
C LEU A 107 6.46 9.44 5.19
N ASN A 108 5.66 9.97 6.12
CA ASN A 108 5.47 9.36 7.43
C ASN A 108 4.80 7.97 7.31
N TYR A 109 3.78 7.85 6.45
CA TYR A 109 3.14 6.55 6.21
C TYR A 109 4.05 5.58 5.48
N TYR A 110 4.85 6.04 4.52
CA TYR A 110 5.84 5.22 3.83
C TYR A 110 6.90 4.68 4.80
N ASN A 111 7.45 5.51 5.69
CA ASN A 111 8.38 5.07 6.73
C ASN A 111 7.78 4.01 7.66
N LYS A 112 6.52 4.20 8.08
CA LYS A 112 5.80 3.21 8.89
C LYS A 112 5.59 1.90 8.13
N TYR A 113 5.33 1.97 6.83
CA TYR A 113 5.18 0.80 5.98
C TYR A 113 6.50 0.02 5.87
N LEU A 114 7.63 0.70 5.67
CA LEU A 114 8.96 0.07 5.66
C LEU A 114 9.26 -0.65 6.98
N GLN A 115 8.95 -0.04 8.13
CA GLN A 115 9.11 -0.69 9.45
C GLN A 115 8.24 -1.94 9.59
N VAL A 116 7.06 -1.97 8.96
CA VAL A 116 6.22 -3.17 8.93
C VAL A 116 6.87 -4.24 8.07
N ILE A 117 7.38 -3.90 6.89
CA ILE A 117 8.08 -4.86 6.02
C ILE A 117 9.29 -5.45 6.74
N GLU A 118 10.16 -4.62 7.32
CA GLU A 118 11.37 -5.07 8.03
C GLU A 118 11.05 -6.10 9.12
N LYS A 119 9.97 -5.87 9.88
CA LYS A 119 9.49 -6.81 10.91
C LYS A 119 8.94 -8.12 10.35
N ASN A 120 8.38 -8.13 9.14
CA ASN A 120 7.78 -9.32 8.53
C ASN A 120 8.77 -10.10 7.63
N VAL A 121 9.80 -9.42 7.07
CA VAL A 121 10.84 -10.01 6.22
C VAL A 121 11.82 -10.87 7.01
N THR A 122 11.99 -10.62 8.31
CA THR A 122 12.83 -11.44 9.20
C THR A 122 12.22 -12.80 9.55
N SER A 123 10.92 -12.97 9.33
CA SER A 123 10.23 -14.26 9.39
C SER A 123 10.20 -14.91 7.99
N GLU A 124 9.96 -16.23 7.89
CA GLU A 124 9.99 -17.10 6.68
C GLU A 124 9.05 -16.72 5.48
N TRP A 125 8.72 -15.44 5.29
CA TRP A 125 7.74 -14.90 4.35
C TRP A 125 8.27 -14.78 2.93
N ILE A 126 9.59 -14.70 2.75
CA ILE A 126 10.25 -14.59 1.44
C ILE A 126 9.91 -15.81 0.57
N CYS A 127 9.81 -17.02 1.15
CA CYS A 127 9.45 -18.23 0.40
C CYS A 127 7.97 -18.25 -0.06
N CYS A 128 7.04 -17.73 0.74
CA CYS A 128 5.61 -17.70 0.37
C CYS A 128 5.28 -16.60 -0.64
N LEU A 129 5.95 -15.44 -0.57
CA LEU A 129 5.76 -14.37 -1.54
C LEU A 129 6.21 -14.84 -2.93
N PHE A 130 7.34 -15.53 -3.05
CA PHE A 130 7.82 -16.03 -4.34
C PHE A 130 7.03 -17.23 -4.91
N HIS A 131 6.41 -18.09 -4.09
CA HIS A 131 5.64 -19.24 -4.61
C HIS A 131 4.21 -18.89 -5.07
N SER A 132 3.66 -17.73 -4.69
CA SER A 132 2.42 -17.21 -5.31
C SER A 132 2.68 -16.48 -6.64
N PHE A 133 3.95 -16.38 -7.03
CA PHE A 133 4.42 -15.57 -8.14
C PHE A 133 4.75 -16.41 -9.39
N ASP A 134 4.42 -17.69 -9.45
CA ASP A 134 4.33 -18.43 -10.73
C ASP A 134 3.16 -17.97 -11.63
N CYS A 135 2.48 -16.87 -11.24
CA CYS A 135 1.61 -16.05 -12.09
C CYS A 135 2.26 -14.68 -12.45
N TYR A 136 3.60 -14.59 -12.48
CA TYR A 136 4.37 -13.44 -13.00
C TYR A 136 3.98 -13.01 -14.43
N SER A 137 3.16 -13.79 -15.15
CA SER A 137 2.66 -13.42 -16.48
C SER A 137 1.54 -12.37 -16.48
N CYS A 138 0.81 -12.12 -15.38
CA CYS A 138 -0.28 -11.14 -15.39
C CYS A 138 0.11 -9.75 -14.86
N VAL A 139 0.96 -9.67 -13.84
CA VAL A 139 1.36 -8.37 -13.25
C VAL A 139 2.46 -7.69 -14.07
N LEU A 140 3.36 -8.46 -14.69
CA LEU A 140 4.39 -7.91 -15.58
C LEU A 140 3.80 -7.36 -16.89
N PHE A 141 2.61 -7.82 -17.31
CA PHE A 141 1.95 -7.34 -18.53
C PHE A 141 1.37 -5.91 -18.37
N LEU A 142 1.01 -5.50 -17.15
CA LEU A 142 0.60 -4.12 -16.88
C LEU A 142 1.79 -3.15 -16.73
N ILE A 143 2.92 -3.63 -16.21
CA ILE A 143 4.14 -2.81 -16.04
C ILE A 143 4.91 -2.66 -17.37
N LEU A 144 4.89 -3.66 -18.27
CA LEU A 144 5.56 -3.57 -19.58
C LEU A 144 4.76 -2.78 -20.64
N GLN A 145 3.46 -2.59 -20.48
CA GLN A 145 2.68 -1.74 -21.40
C GLN A 145 2.98 -0.24 -21.22
N PHE A 146 3.49 0.18 -20.06
CA PHE A 146 3.99 1.54 -19.84
C PHE A 146 5.45 1.76 -20.30
N CYS A 147 6.22 0.69 -20.54
CA CYS A 147 7.62 0.78 -20.96
C CYS A 147 7.84 0.67 -22.49
N SER A 148 6.78 0.51 -23.29
CA SER A 148 6.88 0.50 -24.77
C SER A 148 6.48 1.83 -25.45
N CYS A 149 6.22 2.91 -24.69
CA CYS A 149 5.79 4.20 -25.26
C CYS A 149 6.74 5.38 -24.98
N ASN A 150 8.01 5.14 -24.64
CA ASN A 150 9.03 6.20 -24.66
C ASN A 150 10.44 5.69 -25.02
N SER A 151 10.57 5.13 -26.20
CA SER A 151 11.85 5.08 -26.94
C SER A 151 11.52 5.11 -28.42
N ASN A 152 11.10 6.29 -28.89
CA ASN A 152 11.25 6.77 -30.27
C ASN A 152 10.92 8.26 -30.32
N ALA A 153 11.84 9.06 -29.78
CA ALA A 153 12.17 10.43 -30.19
C ALA A 153 13.47 10.78 -29.45
N PHE A 154 14.64 11.09 -30.02
CA PHE A 154 14.99 11.68 -31.32
C PHE A 154 14.06 12.79 -31.80
#